data_AF-D4LX60-F1
#
_entry.id   AF-D4LX60-F1
#
_cell.length_a   1.000
_cell.length_b   1.000
_cell.length_c   1.000
_cell.angle_alpha   90.00
_cell.angle_beta   90.00
_cell.angle_gamma   90.00
#
_symmetry.space_group_name_H-M   'P 1'
#
loop_
_entity.id
_entity.type
_entity.pdbx_description
1 polymer ?
#
loop_
_entity_poly.entity_id
_entity_poly.type
_entity_poly.pdbx_seq_one_letter_code
_entity_poly.pdbx_strand_id
1 'polypeptide(L)'
;MKRSVAMMACVLSGAFMIGSYSPVLAKTEAKAVSATATDKDGAEAKTDAAKADDKKEDTAKGEVLEDGVYSAEFDTDSGMFHVNEANDGKGTLTVKDGKMTLHVSLASKNIVNLFVGTAEDAQKDGAELLEPTTDTVTYSDGMTEEVYGFDIPVPAIDEEFDLALIGKKNKWYDHKVKVTNPQKEEADADAAEDTAKATEKKDSEK
;
A
#
# COMPACT_ATOMS: atom_id res chain seq x y z
N MET A 1 18.92 33.25 43.75
CA MET A 1 19.89 32.18 43.40
C MET A 1 19.96 32.20 41.87
N LYS A 2 20.96 32.73 41.14
CA LYS A 2 22.39 32.35 41.01
C LYS A 2 22.49 30.82 40.93
N ARG A 3 22.76 30.17 39.78
CA ARG A 3 23.95 30.31 38.91
C ARG A 3 23.69 29.87 37.45
N SER A 4 24.32 30.58 36.51
CA SER A 4 24.65 30.15 35.14
C SER A 4 25.87 29.21 35.12
N VAL A 5 25.90 28.25 34.19
CA VAL A 5 27.07 27.57 33.55
C VAL A 5 26.51 27.02 32.22
N ALA A 6 26.81 27.52 31.01
CA ALA A 6 28.07 27.59 30.24
C ALA A 6 28.58 26.24 29.69
N MET A 7 28.62 26.15 28.35
CA MET A 7 29.49 25.35 27.47
C MET A 7 29.35 23.81 27.43
N MET A 8 29.13 23.27 26.22
CA MET A 8 30.20 22.53 25.51
C MET A 8 29.89 22.46 24.00
N ALA A 9 30.60 23.28 23.23
CA ALA A 9 30.77 23.08 21.80
C ALA A 9 31.98 22.16 21.60
N CYS A 10 31.81 21.07 20.85
CA CYS A 10 32.90 20.31 20.25
C CYS A 10 32.72 20.33 18.74
N VAL A 11 33.39 21.28 18.11
CA VAL A 11 33.83 21.23 16.70
C VAL A 11 35.10 20.37 16.65
N LEU A 12 35.37 19.76 15.48
CA LEU A 12 36.57 19.02 15.00
C LEU A 12 36.17 17.56 14.66
N SER A 13 36.43 16.98 13.50
CA SER A 13 37.18 17.35 12.30
C SER A 13 36.84 16.33 11.21
N GLY A 14 36.88 16.74 9.95
CA GLY A 14 36.75 15.84 8.80
C GLY A 14 37.94 14.90 8.61
N ALA A 15 37.68 13.79 7.92
CA ALA A 15 38.67 13.04 7.17
C ALA A 15 38.01 12.50 5.89
N PHE A 16 38.29 13.19 4.80
CA PHE A 16 38.12 12.77 3.42
C PHE A 16 39.09 11.60 3.14
N MET A 17 38.57 10.45 2.70
CA MET A 17 39.37 9.39 2.09
C MET A 17 38.74 8.97 0.76
N ILE A 18 39.24 9.63 -0.28
CA ILE A 18 39.39 9.13 -1.64
C ILE A 18 40.03 7.74 -1.67
N GLY A 19 39.43 6.83 -2.44
CA GLY A 19 39.97 5.51 -2.69
C GLY A 19 39.26 4.86 -3.88
N SER A 20 39.69 5.24 -5.08
CA SER A 20 39.42 4.55 -6.34
C SER A 20 39.67 3.04 -6.23
N TYR A 21 38.88 2.21 -6.90
CA TYR A 21 39.37 1.26 -7.90
C TYR A 21 38.19 0.42 -8.43
N SER A 22 38.01 0.47 -9.75
CA SER A 22 37.40 -0.57 -10.59
C SER A 22 38.26 -0.62 -11.86
N PRO A 23 38.18 -1.63 -12.72
CA PRO A 23 37.76 -3.03 -12.56
C PRO A 23 38.86 -4.01 -13.03
N VAL A 24 38.86 -5.27 -12.57
CA VAL A 24 39.57 -6.38 -13.23
C VAL A 24 38.61 -7.56 -13.31
N LEU A 25 38.08 -7.79 -14.50
CA LEU A 25 37.55 -9.09 -14.91
C LEU A 25 38.06 -9.33 -16.33
N ALA A 26 39.17 -10.07 -16.39
CA ALA A 26 39.76 -10.58 -17.61
C ALA A 26 39.29 -12.03 -17.83
N LYS A 27 38.72 -12.23 -19.02
CA LYS A 27 39.14 -13.25 -20.00
C LYS A 27 38.74 -14.72 -19.77
N THR A 28 37.79 -15.15 -20.61
CA THR A 28 37.80 -16.40 -21.42
C THR A 28 37.48 -17.67 -20.59
N GLU A 29 36.71 -18.66 -21.05
CA GLU A 29 36.75 -19.30 -22.37
C GLU A 29 35.40 -19.87 -22.81
N ALA A 30 35.22 -19.91 -24.13
CA ALA A 30 34.15 -20.57 -24.85
C ALA A 30 34.38 -22.09 -24.94
N LYS A 31 33.31 -22.86 -25.26
CA LYS A 31 33.23 -23.90 -26.34
C LYS A 31 32.07 -24.87 -26.03
N ALA A 32 30.91 -24.70 -26.69
CA ALA A 32 30.47 -25.31 -27.96
C ALA A 32 29.86 -26.71 -27.81
N VAL A 33 28.55 -26.82 -28.07
CA VAL A 33 27.91 -27.42 -29.27
C VAL A 33 27.80 -28.94 -29.23
N SER A 34 26.55 -29.41 -29.19
CA SER A 34 26.10 -30.57 -29.97
C SER A 34 24.64 -30.35 -30.32
N ALA A 35 24.36 -30.36 -31.62
CA ALA A 35 23.07 -30.13 -32.26
C ALA A 35 22.50 -31.44 -32.81
N THR A 36 21.16 -31.53 -32.85
CA THR A 36 20.29 -32.22 -33.84
C THR A 36 18.84 -31.93 -33.42
N ALA A 37 17.99 -31.13 -34.12
CA ALA A 37 17.45 -31.21 -35.49
C ALA A 37 16.64 -32.53 -35.69
N THR A 38 15.37 -32.58 -36.12
CA THR A 38 14.44 -31.61 -36.73
C THR A 38 13.00 -32.19 -36.77
N ASP A 39 12.02 -31.28 -36.94
CA ASP A 39 10.75 -31.40 -37.69
C ASP A 39 9.60 -32.35 -37.29
N LYS A 40 8.42 -31.76 -37.00
CA LYS A 40 7.27 -31.93 -37.90
C LYS A 40 6.22 -30.81 -37.80
N ASP A 41 6.03 -30.22 -38.97
CA ASP A 41 4.99 -29.36 -39.53
C ASP A 41 3.53 -29.75 -39.20
N GLY A 42 2.65 -28.75 -39.23
CA GLY A 42 1.18 -28.92 -39.21
C GLY A 42 0.41 -27.61 -39.02
N ALA A 43 0.38 -26.77 -40.06
CA ALA A 43 -0.60 -25.69 -40.26
C ALA A 43 -2.06 -26.25 -40.22
N GLU A 44 -3.11 -25.52 -39.85
CA GLU A 44 -3.86 -24.44 -40.54
C GLU A 44 -5.04 -24.08 -39.60
N ALA A 45 -5.84 -23.00 -39.66
CA ALA A 45 -5.84 -21.65 -40.20
C ALA A 45 -7.18 -21.00 -39.78
N LYS A 46 -7.15 -19.72 -39.36
CA LYS A 46 -8.22 -18.68 -39.37
C LYS A 46 -9.56 -18.98 -38.62
N THR A 47 -10.40 -18.05 -38.18
CA THR A 47 -10.76 -16.69 -38.65
C THR A 47 -11.59 -15.98 -37.57
N ASP A 48 -11.48 -14.66 -37.49
CA ASP A 48 -12.48 -13.62 -37.11
C ASP A 48 -13.38 -13.76 -35.86
N ALA A 49 -13.82 -12.70 -35.17
CA ALA A 49 -13.57 -11.26 -35.15
C ALA A 49 -14.51 -10.67 -34.07
N ALA A 50 -14.16 -9.46 -33.61
CA ALA A 50 -15.04 -8.41 -33.08
C ALA A 50 -15.88 -8.73 -31.81
N LYS A 51 -15.49 -8.18 -30.65
CA LYS A 51 -15.84 -6.83 -30.13
C LYS A 51 -17.27 -6.73 -29.59
N ALA A 52 -17.37 -6.68 -28.28
CA ALA A 52 -18.27 -5.79 -27.51
C ALA A 52 -17.72 -5.83 -26.07
N ASP A 53 -17.00 -4.80 -25.64
CA ASP A 53 -17.56 -3.65 -24.91
C ASP A 53 -18.15 -4.09 -23.56
N ASP A 54 -17.26 -4.33 -22.59
CA ASP A 54 -17.53 -3.96 -21.21
C ASP A 54 -16.53 -2.87 -20.84
N LYS A 55 -16.96 -1.64 -21.13
CA LYS A 55 -16.68 -0.39 -20.41
C LYS A 55 -15.39 -0.41 -19.57
N LYS A 56 -14.24 -0.29 -20.27
CA LYS A 56 -13.10 0.43 -19.71
C LYS A 56 -13.57 1.88 -19.56
N GLU A 57 -14.13 2.20 -18.40
CA GLU A 57 -14.32 3.59 -18.03
C GLU A 57 -12.92 4.15 -17.77
N ASP A 58 -12.40 4.80 -18.81
CA ASP A 58 -11.15 5.51 -18.83
C ASP A 58 -11.37 6.88 -18.20
N THR A 59 -11.43 6.89 -16.87
CA THR A 59 -11.40 8.07 -15.99
C THR A 59 -10.66 7.59 -14.74
N ALA A 60 -9.41 7.95 -14.51
CA ALA A 60 -9.07 9.29 -14.12
C ALA A 60 -7.62 9.62 -14.48
N LYS A 61 -7.44 10.57 -15.39
CA LYS A 61 -6.21 11.35 -15.46
C LYS A 61 -6.33 12.46 -14.40
N GLY A 62 -6.02 12.13 -13.15
CA GLY A 62 -5.96 13.10 -12.04
C GLY A 62 -7.27 13.85 -11.78
N GLU A 63 -8.42 13.16 -11.79
CA GLU A 63 -9.65 13.77 -11.29
C GLU A 63 -9.58 13.89 -9.76
N VAL A 64 -9.85 15.09 -9.27
CA VAL A 64 -10.08 15.32 -7.85
C VAL A 64 -11.37 14.58 -7.50
N LEU A 65 -11.25 13.46 -6.80
CA LEU A 65 -12.40 12.73 -6.29
C LEU A 65 -13.18 13.64 -5.33
N GLU A 66 -14.51 13.61 -5.44
CA GLU A 66 -15.37 14.26 -4.45
C GLU A 66 -15.29 13.52 -3.11
N ASP A 67 -15.59 14.23 -2.03
CA ASP A 67 -15.71 13.62 -0.71
C ASP A 67 -16.72 12.45 -0.73
N GLY A 68 -16.31 11.32 -0.18
CA GLY A 68 -17.07 10.08 -0.25
C GLY A 68 -16.25 8.85 0.08
N VAL A 69 -16.90 7.69 -0.01
CA VAL A 69 -16.29 6.37 0.16
C VAL A 69 -16.30 5.66 -1.18
N TYR A 70 -15.19 5.00 -1.50
CA TYR A 70 -14.96 4.32 -2.75
C TYR A 70 -14.31 2.97 -2.47
N SER A 71 -14.61 1.97 -3.28
CA SER A 71 -13.77 0.78 -3.41
C SER A 71 -12.64 1.10 -4.39
N ALA A 72 -11.39 0.75 -4.08
CA ALA A 72 -10.25 0.99 -4.96
C ALA A 72 -9.28 -0.19 -4.96
N GLU A 73 -8.61 -0.40 -6.08
CA GLU A 73 -7.59 -1.46 -6.24
C GLU A 73 -6.27 -1.02 -5.63
N PHE A 74 -5.59 -1.93 -4.93
CA PHE A 74 -4.28 -1.70 -4.32
C PHE A 74 -3.23 -2.61 -4.95
N ASP A 75 -2.44 -2.03 -5.85
CA ASP A 75 -1.38 -2.71 -6.57
C ASP A 75 -0.04 -2.56 -5.85
N THR A 76 0.74 -3.63 -5.79
CA THR A 76 2.08 -3.63 -5.20
C THR A 76 3.06 -4.41 -6.09
N ASP A 77 4.35 -4.10 -5.95
CA ASP A 77 5.44 -4.81 -6.65
C ASP A 77 5.83 -6.17 -6.03
N SER A 78 5.09 -6.65 -5.01
CA SER A 78 5.48 -7.82 -4.21
C SER A 78 4.31 -8.75 -3.94
N GLY A 79 4.43 -10.00 -4.39
CA GLY A 79 3.46 -11.05 -4.07
C GLY A 79 3.34 -11.38 -2.58
N MET A 80 4.26 -10.91 -1.73
CA MET A 80 4.15 -11.09 -0.26
C MET A 80 3.40 -9.95 0.44
N PHE A 81 3.21 -8.82 -0.24
CA PHE A 81 2.56 -7.65 0.31
C PHE A 81 1.35 -7.31 -0.55
N HIS A 82 0.21 -7.91 -0.22
CA HIS A 82 -1.03 -7.75 -0.98
C HIS A 82 -2.23 -7.75 -0.02
N VAL A 83 -3.34 -7.21 -0.52
CA VAL A 83 -4.64 -7.27 0.14
C VAL A 83 -5.09 -8.72 0.28
N ASN A 84 -5.81 -9.04 1.34
CA ASN A 84 -6.42 -10.36 1.52
C ASN A 84 -7.30 -10.76 0.33
N GLU A 85 -7.23 -12.03 -0.07
CA GLU A 85 -7.98 -12.57 -1.21
C GLU A 85 -9.51 -12.45 -1.05
N ALA A 86 -10.01 -12.43 0.19
CA ALA A 86 -11.42 -12.22 0.48
C ALA A 86 -11.93 -10.84 0.02
N ASN A 87 -11.03 -9.88 -0.20
CA ASN A 87 -11.37 -8.51 -0.60
C ASN A 87 -11.02 -8.24 -2.08
N ASP A 88 -10.73 -9.28 -2.89
CA ASP A 88 -10.48 -9.17 -4.33
C ASP A 88 -9.41 -8.14 -4.73
N GLY A 89 -8.37 -7.95 -3.91
CA GLY A 89 -7.32 -6.97 -4.17
C GLY A 89 -7.70 -5.52 -3.89
N LYS A 90 -8.86 -5.29 -3.26
CA LYS A 90 -9.43 -3.95 -3.07
C LYS A 90 -9.44 -3.51 -1.60
N GLY A 91 -9.33 -2.20 -1.43
CA GLY A 91 -9.50 -1.52 -0.14
C GLY A 91 -10.65 -0.51 -0.19
N THR A 92 -10.95 0.06 0.97
CA THR A 92 -11.92 1.14 1.13
C THR A 92 -11.19 2.48 1.15
N LEU A 93 -11.35 3.25 0.08
CA LEU A 93 -10.79 4.59 -0.07
C LEU A 93 -11.79 5.63 0.46
N THR A 94 -11.38 6.36 1.49
CA THR A 94 -12.13 7.50 2.00
C THR A 94 -11.51 8.79 1.50
N VAL A 95 -12.33 9.63 0.86
CA VAL A 95 -11.96 10.99 0.43
C VAL A 95 -12.70 11.98 1.31
N LYS A 96 -11.95 12.85 1.98
CA LYS A 96 -12.52 13.90 2.82
C LYS A 96 -11.62 15.12 2.85
N ASP A 97 -12.19 16.30 2.60
CA ASP A 97 -11.45 17.56 2.55
C ASP A 97 -10.22 17.50 1.60
N GLY A 98 -10.36 16.76 0.50
CA GLY A 98 -9.26 16.53 -0.47
C GLY A 98 -8.13 15.63 0.03
N LYS A 99 -8.25 15.01 1.20
CA LYS A 99 -7.33 13.97 1.70
C LYS A 99 -7.90 12.60 1.39
N MET A 100 -7.03 11.71 0.91
CA MET A 100 -7.37 10.35 0.55
C MET A 100 -6.68 9.37 1.50
N THR A 101 -7.45 8.46 2.08
CA THR A 101 -6.94 7.38 2.93
C THR A 101 -7.52 6.07 2.46
N LEU A 102 -6.68 5.12 2.08
CA LEU A 102 -7.09 3.78 1.69
C LEU A 102 -6.92 2.83 2.88
N HIS A 103 -8.01 2.23 3.31
CA HIS A 103 -7.98 1.13 4.27
C HIS A 103 -7.83 -0.20 3.52
N VAL A 104 -6.80 -0.97 3.85
CA VAL A 104 -6.56 -2.31 3.27
C VAL A 104 -6.37 -3.37 4.34
N SER A 105 -7.12 -4.46 4.26
CA SER A 105 -6.87 -5.67 5.06
C SER A 105 -5.87 -6.56 4.33
N LEU A 106 -4.73 -6.86 4.94
CA LEU A 106 -3.65 -7.61 4.32
C LEU A 106 -3.79 -9.12 4.52
N ALA A 107 -3.24 -9.89 3.58
CA ALA A 107 -3.16 -11.35 3.72
C ALA A 107 -2.20 -11.82 4.84
N SER A 108 -1.28 -10.96 5.28
CA SER A 108 -0.18 -11.33 6.19
C SER A 108 -0.21 -10.58 7.52
N LYS A 109 -0.27 -11.32 8.63
CA LYS A 109 -0.15 -10.79 10.01
C LYS A 109 1.30 -10.61 10.48
N ASN A 110 2.26 -10.67 9.56
CA ASN A 110 3.68 -10.54 9.88
C ASN A 110 4.21 -9.13 9.67
N ILE A 111 3.39 -8.24 9.10
CA ILE A 111 3.65 -6.83 8.92
C ILE A 111 3.24 -6.14 10.21
N VAL A 112 4.20 -5.48 10.86
CA VAL A 112 4.01 -4.86 12.18
C VAL A 112 3.62 -3.40 12.04
N ASN A 113 4.24 -2.67 11.11
CA ASN A 113 3.90 -1.30 10.78
C ASN A 113 4.16 -1.04 9.29
N LEU A 114 3.57 0.04 8.78
CA LEU A 114 3.86 0.61 7.47
C LEU A 114 4.38 2.04 7.62
N PHE A 115 5.03 2.56 6.59
CA PHE A 115 5.48 3.94 6.50
C PHE A 115 5.30 4.43 5.06
N VAL A 116 4.71 5.62 4.89
CA VAL A 116 4.57 6.25 3.57
C VAL A 116 5.88 6.96 3.23
N GLY A 117 6.65 6.37 2.32
CA GLY A 117 8.02 6.75 2.01
C GLY A 117 8.97 5.55 2.05
N THR A 118 10.26 5.81 2.16
CA THR A 118 11.29 4.76 2.13
C THR A 118 11.61 4.20 3.52
N ALA A 119 12.18 3.00 3.56
CA ALA A 119 12.70 2.33 4.74
C ALA A 119 13.81 3.14 5.43
N GLU A 120 14.61 3.89 4.65
CA GLU A 120 15.62 4.78 5.19
C GLU A 120 14.99 5.94 5.96
N ASP A 121 13.88 6.50 5.45
CA ASP A 121 13.15 7.57 6.11
C ASP A 121 12.39 7.09 7.35
N ALA A 122 11.81 5.89 7.29
CA ALA A 122 11.10 5.26 8.40
C ALA A 122 11.96 5.03 9.65
N GLN A 123 13.29 4.94 9.47
CA GLN A 123 14.25 4.73 10.56
C GLN A 123 14.77 6.04 11.17
N LYS A 124 14.38 7.20 10.64
CA LYS A 124 14.77 8.52 11.17
C LYS A 124 13.86 8.93 12.31
N ASP A 125 14.37 9.79 13.20
CA ASP A 125 13.59 10.36 14.29
C ASP A 125 12.41 11.18 13.74
N GLY A 126 11.21 10.93 14.29
CA GLY A 126 9.99 11.62 13.91
C GLY A 126 9.22 10.99 12.74
N ALA A 127 9.64 9.80 12.27
CA ALA A 127 8.84 9.02 11.31
C ALA A 127 7.49 8.62 11.92
N GLU A 128 6.40 8.99 11.24
CA GLU A 128 5.04 8.59 11.62
C GLU A 128 4.74 7.21 11.00
N LEU A 129 4.84 6.18 11.84
CA LEU A 129 4.52 4.82 11.43
C LEU A 129 3.00 4.61 11.47
N LEU A 130 2.49 3.95 10.45
CA LEU A 130 1.12 3.47 10.40
C LEU A 130 1.01 2.20 11.26
N GLU A 131 0.13 2.24 12.25
CA GLU A 131 -0.17 1.12 13.12
C GLU A 131 -1.23 0.21 12.49
N PRO A 132 -1.18 -1.11 12.73
CA PRO A 132 -2.17 -2.03 12.20
C PRO A 132 -3.49 -1.90 12.94
N THR A 133 -4.59 -2.01 12.20
CA THR A 133 -5.90 -2.36 12.73
C THR A 133 -6.08 -3.87 12.74
N THR A 134 -7.06 -4.36 13.51
CA THR A 134 -7.49 -5.76 13.42
C THR A 134 -8.81 -5.81 12.69
N ASP A 135 -8.83 -6.52 11.56
CA ASP A 135 -10.03 -6.66 10.72
C ASP A 135 -10.47 -8.11 10.73
N THR A 136 -11.76 -8.37 10.54
CA THR A 136 -12.28 -9.73 10.31
C THR A 136 -12.67 -9.86 8.85
N VAL A 137 -11.97 -10.74 8.12
CA VAL A 137 -12.34 -11.11 6.75
C VAL A 137 -13.18 -12.37 6.75
N THR A 138 -14.13 -12.47 5.83
CA THR A 138 -14.96 -13.66 5.61
C THR A 138 -14.69 -14.20 4.22
N TYR A 139 -14.24 -15.44 4.14
CA TYR A 139 -13.95 -16.11 2.87
C TYR A 139 -15.21 -16.72 2.26
N SER A 140 -15.17 -17.07 0.98
CA SER A 140 -16.31 -17.63 0.24
C SER A 140 -16.84 -18.97 0.78
N ASP A 141 -16.01 -19.70 1.54
CA ASP A 141 -16.38 -20.95 2.21
C ASP A 141 -17.09 -20.72 3.57
N GLY A 142 -17.25 -19.45 3.98
CA GLY A 142 -17.86 -19.05 5.25
C GLY A 142 -16.90 -19.05 6.44
N MET A 143 -15.62 -19.36 6.23
CA MET A 143 -14.60 -19.22 7.28
C MET A 143 -14.28 -17.75 7.51
N THR A 144 -13.96 -17.41 8.76
CA THR A 144 -13.52 -16.06 9.12
C THR A 144 -12.10 -16.09 9.68
N GLU A 145 -11.37 -15.01 9.44
CA GLU A 145 -10.03 -14.82 9.96
C GLU A 145 -9.81 -13.37 10.40
N GLU A 146 -9.21 -13.20 11.57
CA GLU A 146 -8.76 -11.88 12.03
C GLU A 146 -7.42 -11.53 11.37
N VAL A 147 -7.37 -10.54 10.48
CA VAL A 147 -6.17 -10.11 9.76
C VAL A 147 -5.76 -8.70 10.19
N TYR A 148 -4.62 -8.22 9.69
CA TYR A 148 -4.19 -6.85 9.95
C TYR A 148 -4.59 -5.94 8.81
N GLY A 149 -5.25 -4.84 9.16
CA GLY A 149 -5.57 -3.74 8.28
C GLY A 149 -4.65 -2.55 8.47
N PHE A 150 -4.60 -1.66 7.50
CA PHE A 150 -3.84 -0.41 7.58
C PHE A 150 -4.55 0.72 6.87
N ASP A 151 -4.54 1.89 7.49
CA ASP A 151 -4.98 3.16 6.90
C ASP A 151 -3.79 3.84 6.21
N ILE A 152 -3.75 3.79 4.89
CA ILE A 152 -2.65 4.30 4.07
C ILE A 152 -3.06 5.66 3.46
N PRO A 153 -2.40 6.77 3.84
CA PRO A 153 -2.55 8.04 3.14
C PRO A 153 -2.14 7.90 1.66
N VAL A 154 -3.04 8.25 0.75
CA VAL A 154 -2.82 8.15 -0.69
C VAL A 154 -2.48 9.54 -1.24
N PRO A 155 -1.28 9.76 -1.79
CA PRO A 155 -0.90 11.08 -2.32
C PRO A 155 -1.63 11.43 -3.61
N ALA A 156 -1.81 10.46 -4.51
CA ALA A 156 -2.49 10.61 -5.78
C ALA A 156 -3.04 9.26 -6.27
N ILE A 157 -4.18 9.30 -6.96
CA ILE A 157 -4.73 8.13 -7.66
C ILE A 157 -3.97 7.93 -8.97
N ASP A 158 -3.80 6.68 -9.35
CA ASP A 158 -3.09 6.28 -10.56
C ASP A 158 -1.61 6.67 -10.62
N GLU A 159 -1.00 7.02 -9.48
CA GLU A 159 0.44 7.29 -9.35
C GLU A 159 1.10 6.33 -8.38
N GLU A 160 2.29 5.85 -8.74
CA GLU A 160 3.10 5.01 -7.86
C GLU A 160 3.73 5.85 -6.75
N PHE A 161 3.73 5.34 -5.53
CA PHE A 161 4.43 5.95 -4.41
C PHE A 161 5.18 4.91 -3.57
N ASP A 162 6.14 5.40 -2.80
CA ASP A 162 6.95 4.58 -1.90
C ASP A 162 6.16 4.22 -0.65
N LEU A 163 6.18 2.93 -0.30
CA LEU A 163 5.65 2.44 0.95
C LEU A 163 6.61 1.40 1.53
N ALA A 164 7.12 1.67 2.72
CA ALA A 164 7.99 0.76 3.42
C ALA A 164 7.19 -0.04 4.46
N LEU A 165 7.50 -1.33 4.57
CA LEU A 165 6.93 -2.20 5.61
C LEU A 165 8.01 -2.72 6.54
N ILE A 166 7.67 -2.87 7.82
CA ILE A 166 8.51 -3.55 8.81
C ILE A 166 7.85 -4.85 9.27
N GLY A 167 8.58 -5.94 9.11
CA GLY A 167 8.13 -7.25 9.60
C GLY A 167 8.57 -7.52 11.04
N LYS A 168 8.05 -8.61 11.64
CA LYS A 168 8.39 -9.07 13.01
C LYS A 168 9.89 -9.29 13.29
N LYS A 169 10.73 -9.37 12.26
CA LYS A 169 12.19 -9.50 12.38
C LYS A 169 12.91 -8.15 12.42
N ASN A 170 12.20 -7.04 12.61
CA ASN A 170 12.73 -5.67 12.57
C ASN A 170 13.52 -5.37 11.30
N LYS A 171 13.08 -5.95 10.17
CA LYS A 171 13.66 -5.70 8.86
C LYS A 171 12.66 -4.95 8.02
N TRP A 172 13.14 -3.84 7.45
CA TRP A 172 12.41 -3.01 6.52
C TRP A 172 12.52 -3.51 5.08
N TYR A 173 11.46 -3.30 4.32
CA TYR A 173 11.38 -3.59 2.90
C TYR A 173 10.66 -2.44 2.19
N ASP A 174 11.28 -1.92 1.15
CA ASP A 174 10.69 -0.90 0.28
C ASP A 174 9.85 -1.56 -0.80
N HIS A 175 8.67 -0.99 -1.04
CA HIS A 175 7.76 -1.39 -2.09
C HIS A 175 7.25 -0.17 -2.86
N LYS A 176 7.08 -0.32 -4.17
CA LYS A 176 6.24 0.58 -4.96
C LYS A 176 4.81 0.09 -4.90
N VAL A 177 3.90 1.01 -4.59
CA VAL A 177 2.46 0.75 -4.55
C VAL A 177 1.70 1.78 -5.35
N LYS A 178 0.51 1.40 -5.81
CA LYS A 178 -0.37 2.25 -6.60
C LYS A 178 -1.81 2.00 -6.20
N VAL A 179 -2.60 3.06 -6.10
CA VAL A 179 -4.05 2.98 -5.91
C VAL A 179 -4.74 3.33 -7.21
N THR A 180 -5.60 2.47 -7.69
CA THR A 180 -6.23 2.60 -9.01
C THR A 180 -7.73 2.32 -8.96
N ASN A 181 -8.42 2.69 -10.04
CA ASN A 181 -9.82 2.33 -10.29
C ASN A 181 -10.77 2.61 -9.10
N PRO A 182 -10.83 3.83 -8.55
CA PRO A 182 -11.79 4.16 -7.51
C PRO A 182 -13.23 4.03 -8.06
N GLN A 183 -14.07 3.30 -7.34
CA GLN A 183 -15.48 3.06 -7.64
C GLN A 183 -16.31 3.55 -6.47
N LYS A 184 -17.14 4.58 -6.69
CA LYS A 184 -17.94 5.19 -5.62
C LYS A 184 -18.87 4.13 -5.02
N GLU A 185 -18.81 3.97 -3.71
CA GLU A 185 -19.79 3.15 -3.01
C GLU A 185 -21.09 3.95 -2.94
N GLU A 186 -22.19 3.36 -3.40
CA GLU A 186 -23.52 3.91 -3.20
C GLU A 186 -23.76 3.93 -1.68
N ALA A 187 -23.84 5.12 -1.09
CA ALA A 187 -24.08 5.27 0.34
C ALA A 187 -25.42 4.63 0.69
N ASP A 188 -25.40 3.46 1.34
CA ASP A 188 -26.58 2.91 2.01
C ASP A 188 -27.01 3.94 3.05
N ALA A 189 -28.18 4.54 2.83
CA ALA A 189 -28.71 5.68 3.57
C ALA A 189 -29.21 5.32 5.00
N ASP A 190 -28.53 4.42 5.72
CA ASP A 190 -29.00 3.87 6.99
C ASP A 190 -27.90 3.85 8.06
N ALA A 191 -27.35 5.01 8.40
CA ALA A 191 -26.50 5.17 9.59
C ALA A 191 -26.46 6.62 10.10
N ALA A 192 -27.62 7.27 10.25
CA ALA A 192 -27.67 8.58 10.91
C ALA A 192 -29.02 8.84 11.61
N GLU A 193 -29.49 7.91 12.45
CA GLU A 193 -30.53 8.27 13.42
C GLU A 193 -30.53 7.36 14.66
N ASP A 194 -29.59 7.54 15.60
CA ASP A 194 -29.93 7.36 17.03
C ASP A 194 -28.88 7.99 17.96
N THR A 195 -29.04 9.27 18.32
CA THR A 195 -28.49 9.83 19.58
C THR A 195 -29.19 11.15 19.93
N ALA A 196 -30.49 11.12 20.22
CA ALA A 196 -31.15 12.29 20.81
C ALA A 196 -32.47 12.01 21.57
N LYS A 197 -32.55 11.03 22.47
CA LYS A 197 -33.59 11.11 23.52
C LYS A 197 -33.36 10.23 24.77
N ALA A 198 -32.58 10.72 25.73
CA ALA A 198 -32.67 10.22 27.11
C ALA A 198 -32.22 11.27 28.16
N THR A 199 -32.78 12.47 28.14
CA THR A 199 -32.67 13.42 29.25
C THR A 199 -33.96 14.23 29.41
N GLU A 200 -35.04 13.60 29.87
CA GLU A 200 -36.06 14.30 30.67
C GLU A 200 -37.02 13.30 31.31
N LYS A 201 -36.81 13.02 32.60
CA LYS A 201 -37.88 12.80 33.58
C LYS A 201 -37.29 12.95 34.98
N LYS A 202 -37.07 14.21 35.35
CA LYS A 202 -37.01 14.63 36.74
C LYS A 202 -38.30 15.41 37.02
N ASP A 203 -38.92 15.06 38.13
CA ASP A 203 -39.94 15.78 38.91
C ASP A 203 -41.44 15.62 38.60
N SER A 204 -42.16 15.47 39.73
CA SER A 204 -43.62 15.49 39.99
C SER A 204 -44.26 14.09 39.91
N GLU A 205 -44.83 13.52 40.97
CA GLU A 205 -45.80 14.05 41.93
C GLU A 205 -45.87 13.09 43.15
N LYS A 206 -45.64 13.58 44.38
CA LYS A 206 -46.62 13.78 45.47
C LYS A 206 -47.34 12.53 45.98
#